data_AF-A0A936A4R6-F1
#
_entry.id   AF-A0A936A4R6-F1
#
_cell.length_a   1.000
_cell.length_b   1.000
_cell.length_c   1.000
_cell.angle_alpha   90.00
_cell.angle_beta   90.00
_cell.angle_gamma   90.00
#
_symmetry.space_group_name_H-M   'P 1'
#
loop_
_entity.id
_entity.type
_entity.pdbx_description
1 polymer ?
#
loop_
_entity_poly.entity_id
_entity_poly.type
_entity_poly.pdbx_seq_one_letter_code
_entity_poly.pdbx_strand_id
1 'polypeptide(L)'
;MLEALAARRTGRSGIARLTLLAHADEVDAQHERARVLLEQGQWHAPNVFYRDQPVRGDTAFVFAGAGASYADMGQKLLADLPQLKQRLASTAPNLLAGLGAAWQPGFGESDPSEQLLAASALAQMHVGLSEDLLGLRADAWLGYSSGETNALFASGVWRDPDALMADMDTSGLMRSHLAGEFRTLKTLWPEHESFVTWTVLAPIDDVRKTVAEYPHVRLLIIDSAEQCLIAGDRAQCDAVVQRMGRARCLPLSYSLAVTCPKSGRSPKPGTSFITEPPIRCAAVASTPVRRRRPMRHHRNGAHAPSLIKRPTPSTCDGSSNRPGRTAYGSSSSTAPAAALRAPSAVSSAIARH
;
A
#
# COMPACT_ATOMS: atom_id res chain seq x y z
N MET A 1 -30.69 1.43 -20.92
CA MET A 1 -29.59 2.39 -20.63
C MET A 1 -29.70 3.62 -21.52
N LEU A 2 -29.83 3.46 -22.84
CA LEU A 2 -29.93 4.56 -23.80
C LEU A 2 -30.98 5.63 -23.45
N GLU A 3 -32.17 5.22 -23.00
CA GLU A 3 -33.19 6.19 -22.54
C GLU A 3 -32.75 7.02 -21.34
N ALA A 4 -32.01 6.43 -20.41
CA ALA A 4 -31.53 7.11 -19.22
C ALA A 4 -30.37 8.06 -19.55
N LEU A 5 -29.50 7.62 -20.46
CA LEU A 5 -28.50 8.48 -21.06
C LEU A 5 -29.19 9.66 -21.75
N ALA A 6 -30.05 9.45 -22.75
CA ALA A 6 -30.75 10.52 -23.47
C ALA A 6 -31.47 11.53 -22.54
N ALA A 7 -32.08 11.05 -21.45
CA ALA A 7 -32.75 11.91 -20.46
C ALA A 7 -31.82 12.52 -19.39
N ARG A 8 -30.49 12.33 -19.51
CA ARG A 8 -29.45 12.74 -18.54
C ARG A 8 -29.75 12.34 -17.10
N ARG A 9 -30.41 11.19 -16.92
CA ARG A 9 -30.84 10.73 -15.60
C ARG A 9 -29.67 10.15 -14.87
N THR A 10 -29.33 10.74 -13.72
CA THR A 10 -28.33 10.16 -12.84
C THR A 10 -28.92 9.18 -11.83
N GLY A 11 -28.12 8.22 -11.35
CA GLY A 11 -28.36 7.66 -10.03
C GLY A 11 -27.47 6.48 -9.62
N ARG A 12 -27.83 5.94 -8.45
CA ARG A 12 -26.99 5.07 -7.61
C ARG A 12 -27.52 3.64 -7.41
N SER A 13 -28.65 3.28 -8.02
CA SER A 13 -29.33 1.97 -7.85
C SER A 13 -29.64 1.31 -9.20
N GLY A 14 -29.75 -0.02 -9.27
CA GLY A 14 -29.96 -0.78 -10.53
C GLY A 14 -28.79 -1.67 -10.94
N ILE A 15 -29.05 -2.65 -11.81
CA ILE A 15 -28.09 -3.69 -12.22
C ILE A 15 -27.16 -3.24 -13.35
N ALA A 16 -27.65 -2.38 -14.24
CA ALA A 16 -26.87 -1.77 -15.31
C ALA A 16 -26.30 -0.40 -14.87
N ARG A 17 -25.03 -0.15 -15.18
CA ARG A 17 -24.28 1.04 -14.80
C ARG A 17 -23.55 1.62 -16.00
N LEU A 18 -23.66 2.93 -16.16
CA LEU A 18 -22.84 3.73 -17.06
C LEU A 18 -22.16 4.83 -16.25
N THR A 19 -20.83 4.84 -16.27
CA THR A 19 -20.02 5.90 -15.68
C THR A 19 -19.32 6.66 -16.80
N LEU A 20 -19.49 7.98 -16.79
CA LEU A 20 -18.82 8.89 -17.72
C LEU A 20 -17.82 9.74 -16.94
N LEU A 21 -16.57 9.75 -17.41
CA LEU A 21 -15.55 10.65 -16.89
C LEU A 21 -15.35 11.77 -17.91
N ALA A 22 -15.44 13.03 -17.48
CA ALA A 22 -15.26 14.18 -18.36
C ALA A 22 -14.81 15.39 -17.55
N HIS A 23 -14.08 16.30 -18.19
CA HIS A 23 -13.97 17.66 -17.69
C HIS A 23 -15.34 18.36 -17.77
N ALA A 24 -15.54 19.41 -16.96
CA ALA A 24 -16.83 20.06 -16.81
C ALA A 24 -17.37 20.66 -18.13
N ASP A 25 -16.46 21.10 -18.99
CA ASP A 25 -16.71 21.65 -20.33
C ASP A 25 -16.90 20.59 -21.41
N GLU A 26 -16.55 19.32 -21.14
CA GLU A 26 -16.62 18.22 -22.10
C GLU A 26 -17.79 17.25 -21.83
N VAL A 27 -18.60 17.50 -20.80
CA VAL A 27 -19.68 16.59 -20.37
C VAL A 27 -20.63 16.27 -21.51
N ASP A 28 -21.02 17.28 -22.30
CA ASP A 28 -21.96 17.11 -23.41
C ASP A 28 -21.39 16.23 -24.53
N ALA A 29 -20.14 16.49 -24.90
CA ALA A 29 -19.43 15.70 -25.91
C ALA A 29 -19.24 14.25 -25.44
N GLN A 30 -18.88 14.05 -24.17
CA GLN A 30 -18.68 12.71 -23.61
C GLN A 30 -19.98 11.91 -23.55
N HIS A 31 -21.09 12.60 -23.28
CA HIS A 31 -22.40 12.00 -23.22
C HIS A 31 -22.91 11.57 -24.60
N GLU A 32 -22.66 12.40 -25.63
CA GLU A 32 -22.95 12.04 -27.01
C GLU A 32 -22.08 10.89 -27.50
N ARG A 33 -20.78 10.91 -27.16
CA ARG A 33 -19.87 9.79 -27.42
C ARG A 33 -20.38 8.49 -26.81
N ALA A 34 -20.82 8.51 -25.55
CA ALA A 34 -21.38 7.34 -24.88
C ALA A 34 -22.65 6.82 -25.57
N ARG A 35 -23.49 7.71 -26.11
CA ARG A 35 -24.72 7.33 -26.83
C ARG A 35 -24.37 6.54 -28.09
N VAL A 36 -23.49 7.10 -28.92
CA VAL A 36 -23.03 6.47 -30.16
C VAL A 36 -22.38 5.11 -29.87
N LEU A 37 -21.52 5.03 -28.86
CA LEU A 37 -20.85 3.77 -28.48
C LEU A 37 -21.86 2.69 -28.07
N LEU A 38 -22.82 3.03 -27.20
CA LEU A 38 -23.84 2.09 -26.74
C LEU A 38 -24.76 1.62 -27.88
N GLU A 39 -25.13 2.50 -28.81
CA GLU A 39 -25.90 2.16 -30.01
C GLU A 39 -25.15 1.20 -30.94
N GLN A 40 -23.83 1.34 -31.02
CA GLN A 40 -22.95 0.47 -31.81
C GLN A 40 -22.59 -0.83 -31.08
N GLY A 41 -23.09 -1.06 -29.86
CA GLY A 41 -22.74 -2.22 -29.04
C GLY A 41 -21.30 -2.19 -28.51
N GLN A 42 -20.65 -1.03 -28.48
CA GLN A 42 -19.32 -0.83 -27.89
C GLN A 42 -19.45 -0.44 -26.42
N TRP A 43 -18.98 -1.31 -25.52
CA TRP A 43 -19.26 -1.19 -24.07
C TRP A 43 -18.11 -0.58 -23.26
N HIS A 44 -16.93 -0.46 -23.86
CA HIS A 44 -15.75 0.11 -23.22
C HIS A 44 -14.99 1.01 -24.19
N ALA A 45 -14.81 2.26 -23.80
CA ALA A 45 -13.96 3.23 -24.47
C ALA A 45 -13.29 4.11 -23.42
N PRO A 46 -12.24 4.87 -23.76
CA PRO A 46 -11.67 5.85 -22.86
C PRO A 46 -12.77 6.73 -22.24
N ASN A 47 -12.79 6.78 -20.91
CA ASN A 47 -13.72 7.58 -20.11
C ASN A 47 -15.22 7.21 -20.21
N VAL A 48 -15.57 6.08 -20.86
CA VAL A 48 -16.94 5.53 -20.91
C VAL A 48 -16.92 4.09 -20.41
N PHE A 49 -17.56 3.86 -19.26
CA PHE A 49 -17.58 2.55 -18.61
C PHE A 49 -19.02 2.07 -18.49
N TYR A 50 -19.42 1.12 -19.34
CA TYR A 50 -20.72 0.48 -19.28
C TYR A 50 -20.61 -0.96 -18.77
N ARG A 51 -21.57 -1.34 -17.91
CA ARG A 51 -21.86 -2.74 -17.58
C ARG A 51 -23.36 -2.92 -17.48
N ASP A 52 -23.87 -4.01 -18.02
CA ASP A 52 -25.27 -4.42 -17.93
C ASP A 52 -25.58 -5.17 -16.63
N GLN A 53 -24.55 -5.75 -15.99
CA GLN A 53 -24.62 -6.47 -14.72
C GLN A 53 -23.55 -6.02 -13.72
N PRO A 54 -23.82 -6.12 -12.40
CA PRO A 54 -22.83 -5.82 -11.36
C PRO A 54 -21.60 -6.72 -11.45
N VAL A 55 -20.46 -6.19 -11.00
CA VAL A 55 -19.28 -7.02 -10.73
C VAL A 55 -19.61 -7.94 -9.55
N ARG A 56 -19.35 -9.24 -9.71
CA ARG A 56 -19.52 -10.25 -8.66
C ARG A 56 -18.16 -10.77 -8.22
N GLY A 57 -18.12 -11.35 -7.02
CA GLY A 57 -16.91 -11.90 -6.41
C GLY A 57 -16.35 -11.00 -5.32
N ASP A 58 -15.20 -11.43 -4.81
CA ASP A 58 -14.48 -10.79 -3.72
C ASP A 58 -13.52 -9.72 -4.26
N THR A 59 -13.30 -8.67 -3.48
CA THR A 59 -12.38 -7.57 -3.83
C THR A 59 -11.06 -7.73 -3.09
N ALA A 60 -9.95 -7.77 -3.81
CA ALA A 60 -8.61 -7.76 -3.22
C ALA A 60 -7.95 -6.38 -3.35
N PHE A 61 -7.35 -5.88 -2.28
CA PHE A 61 -6.42 -4.74 -2.35
C PHE A 61 -5.01 -5.26 -2.54
N VAL A 62 -4.33 -4.77 -3.57
CA VAL A 62 -2.98 -5.20 -3.96
C VAL A 62 -1.99 -4.08 -3.69
N PHE A 63 -0.95 -4.39 -2.93
CA PHE A 63 0.05 -3.45 -2.46
C PHE A 63 1.38 -3.71 -3.15
N ALA A 64 1.89 -2.71 -3.85
CA ALA A 64 3.19 -2.78 -4.50
C ALA A 64 4.34 -2.69 -3.48
N GLY A 65 5.52 -3.14 -3.90
CA GLY A 65 6.75 -2.98 -3.12
C GLY A 65 7.42 -1.62 -3.32
N ALA A 66 8.58 -1.42 -2.68
CA ALA A 66 9.36 -0.18 -2.74
C ALA A 66 9.74 0.26 -4.18
N GLY A 67 9.92 -0.69 -5.09
CA GLY A 67 10.23 -0.42 -6.51
C GLY A 67 9.11 0.28 -7.30
N ALA A 68 7.91 0.44 -6.72
CA ALA A 68 6.85 1.26 -7.30
C ALA A 68 6.89 2.73 -6.84
N SER A 69 7.91 3.12 -6.07
CA SER A 69 8.12 4.52 -5.69
C SER A 69 8.55 5.36 -6.89
N TYR A 70 8.21 6.65 -6.88
CA TYR A 70 8.58 7.60 -7.93
C TYR A 70 8.65 9.02 -7.35
N ALA A 71 9.39 9.90 -8.03
CA ALA A 71 9.48 11.30 -7.64
C ALA A 71 8.11 11.98 -7.70
N ASP A 72 7.86 12.91 -6.78
CA ASP A 72 6.62 13.68 -6.66
C ASP A 72 5.36 12.85 -6.40
N MET A 73 5.52 11.58 -5.96
CA MET A 73 4.37 10.71 -5.77
C MET A 73 3.38 11.24 -4.73
N GLY A 74 2.10 11.08 -5.04
CA GLY A 74 0.99 11.56 -4.21
C GLY A 74 0.87 13.08 -4.11
N GLN A 75 1.78 13.90 -4.63
CA GLN A 75 1.78 15.35 -4.39
C GLN A 75 0.47 16.00 -4.84
N LYS A 76 0.04 15.76 -6.09
CA LYS A 76 -1.23 16.27 -6.60
C LYS A 76 -2.44 15.70 -5.85
N LEU A 77 -2.42 14.39 -5.57
CA LEU A 77 -3.50 13.72 -4.82
C LEU A 77 -3.72 14.38 -3.45
N LEU A 78 -2.65 14.71 -2.74
CA LEU A 78 -2.72 15.29 -1.39
C LEU A 78 -3.00 16.79 -1.39
N ALA A 79 -2.67 17.49 -2.47
CA ALA A 79 -3.13 18.85 -2.69
C ALA A 79 -4.67 18.87 -2.87
N ASP A 80 -5.20 17.92 -3.64
CA ASP A 80 -6.64 17.85 -3.94
C ASP A 80 -7.46 17.20 -2.79
N LEU A 81 -6.85 16.30 -2.00
CA LEU A 81 -7.49 15.53 -0.91
C LEU A 81 -6.68 15.59 0.40
N PRO A 82 -6.57 16.76 1.06
CA PRO A 82 -5.75 16.94 2.26
C PRO A 82 -6.18 16.07 3.45
N GLN A 83 -7.44 15.61 3.49
CA GLN A 83 -7.96 14.71 4.52
C GLN A 83 -7.21 13.36 4.57
N LEU A 84 -6.66 12.90 3.44
CA LEU A 84 -5.86 11.66 3.41
C LEU A 84 -4.56 11.81 4.20
N LYS A 85 -3.91 12.97 4.05
CA LYS A 85 -2.71 13.33 4.83
C LYS A 85 -3.06 13.46 6.32
N GLN A 86 -4.16 14.11 6.66
CA GLN A 86 -4.59 14.30 8.05
C GLN A 86 -4.85 12.97 8.76
N ARG A 87 -5.49 12.01 8.06
CA ARG A 87 -5.71 10.66 8.58
C ARG A 87 -4.38 9.99 8.92
N LEU A 88 -3.44 9.93 7.98
CA LEU A 88 -2.15 9.29 8.24
C LEU A 88 -1.35 10.02 9.33
N ALA A 89 -1.37 11.35 9.35
CA ALA A 89 -0.70 12.15 10.38
C ALA A 89 -1.16 11.80 11.81
N SER A 90 -2.44 11.41 11.97
CA SER A 90 -3.02 11.05 13.27
C SER A 90 -2.67 9.64 13.75
N THR A 91 -2.26 8.75 12.85
CA THR A 91 -2.02 7.33 13.16
C THR A 91 -0.57 6.91 13.00
N ALA A 92 0.16 7.55 12.08
CA ALA A 92 1.53 7.20 11.71
C ALA A 92 2.29 8.46 11.18
N PRO A 93 2.56 9.46 12.04
CA PRO A 93 3.27 10.66 11.65
C PRO A 93 4.69 10.42 11.13
N ASN A 94 5.43 9.41 11.63
CA ASN A 94 6.77 9.12 11.13
C ASN A 94 6.70 8.50 9.73
N LEU A 95 5.74 7.60 9.48
CA LEU A 95 5.49 7.07 8.14
C LEU A 95 5.15 8.19 7.17
N LEU A 96 4.28 9.12 7.57
CA LEU A 96 3.97 10.29 6.76
C LEU A 96 5.22 11.13 6.43
N ALA A 97 6.14 11.31 7.40
CA ALA A 97 7.37 12.07 7.18
C ALA A 97 8.24 11.46 6.07
N GLY A 98 8.25 10.13 5.94
CA GLY A 98 8.96 9.41 4.88
C GLY A 98 8.52 9.81 3.46
N LEU A 99 7.26 10.22 3.28
CA LEU A 99 6.78 10.71 1.98
C LEU A 99 7.49 12.00 1.54
N GLY A 100 8.00 12.80 2.48
CA GLY A 100 8.69 14.06 2.17
C GLY A 100 9.95 13.86 1.33
N ALA A 101 10.63 12.71 1.46
CA ALA A 101 11.80 12.36 0.66
C ALA A 101 11.44 12.24 -0.83
N ALA A 102 10.23 11.76 -1.15
CA ALA A 102 9.76 11.61 -2.53
C ALA A 102 9.59 12.93 -3.27
N TRP A 103 9.52 14.05 -2.55
CA TRP A 103 9.36 15.39 -3.11
C TRP A 103 10.69 16.17 -3.16
N GLN A 104 11.80 15.51 -2.84
CA GLN A 104 13.13 16.09 -2.98
C GLN A 104 13.73 15.76 -4.35
N PRO A 105 14.53 16.67 -4.94
CA PRO A 105 15.30 16.38 -6.14
C PRO A 105 16.20 15.15 -5.95
N GLY A 106 16.27 14.28 -6.96
CA GLY A 106 17.13 13.09 -6.91
C GLY A 106 16.51 11.88 -6.20
N PHE A 107 15.24 11.91 -5.80
CA PHE A 107 14.59 10.77 -5.13
C PHE A 107 14.68 9.44 -5.91
N GLY A 108 14.75 9.47 -7.25
CA GLY A 108 14.95 8.24 -8.04
C GLY A 108 16.25 7.48 -7.71
N GLU A 109 17.22 8.15 -7.11
CA GLU A 109 18.52 7.59 -6.69
C GLU A 109 18.63 7.46 -5.16
N SER A 110 17.53 7.69 -4.43
CA SER A 110 17.46 7.58 -2.98
C SER A 110 17.71 6.16 -2.47
N ASP A 111 18.08 6.05 -1.19
CA ASP A 111 18.28 4.75 -0.56
C ASP A 111 16.99 3.91 -0.60
N PRO A 112 17.07 2.57 -0.77
CA PRO A 112 15.89 1.72 -0.79
C PRO A 112 14.98 1.85 0.43
N SER A 113 15.52 2.25 1.60
CA SER A 113 14.71 2.55 2.79
C SER A 113 13.83 3.79 2.60
N GLU A 114 14.34 4.86 2.01
CA GLU A 114 13.57 6.08 1.72
C GLU A 114 12.45 5.79 0.70
N GLN A 115 12.78 5.03 -0.36
CA GLN A 115 11.82 4.54 -1.34
C GLN A 115 10.71 3.71 -0.69
N LEU A 116 11.10 2.79 0.20
CA LEU A 116 10.19 1.93 0.94
C LEU A 116 9.23 2.74 1.83
N LEU A 117 9.75 3.67 2.62
CA LEU A 117 8.95 4.49 3.53
C LEU A 117 7.96 5.34 2.77
N ALA A 118 8.42 6.00 1.71
CA ALA A 118 7.57 6.86 0.92
C ALA A 118 6.47 6.06 0.19
N ALA A 119 6.81 4.89 -0.39
CA ALA A 119 5.81 4.02 -1.03
C ALA A 119 4.78 3.50 -0.01
N SER A 120 5.23 3.17 1.20
CA SER A 120 4.37 2.69 2.28
C SER A 120 3.41 3.78 2.78
N ALA A 121 3.89 5.03 2.92
CA ALA A 121 3.05 6.16 3.27
C ALA A 121 1.94 6.39 2.24
N LEU A 122 2.31 6.41 0.94
CA LEU A 122 1.33 6.58 -0.13
C LEU A 122 0.33 5.41 -0.19
N ALA A 123 0.79 4.18 0.05
CA ALA A 123 -0.08 3.01 0.11
C ALA A 123 -1.15 3.15 1.20
N GLN A 124 -0.78 3.59 2.42
CA GLN A 124 -1.77 3.81 3.50
C GLN A 124 -2.75 4.94 3.18
N MET A 125 -2.34 5.95 2.41
CA MET A 125 -3.25 6.99 1.92
C MET A 125 -4.23 6.45 0.87
N HIS A 126 -3.78 5.56 -0.02
CA HIS A 126 -4.66 4.87 -0.95
C HIS A 126 -5.68 3.96 -0.26
N VAL A 127 -5.36 3.40 0.92
CA VAL A 127 -6.34 2.72 1.77
C VAL A 127 -7.42 3.69 2.22
N GLY A 128 -7.04 4.86 2.76
CA GLY A 128 -8.00 5.90 3.16
C GLY A 128 -8.88 6.39 1.99
N LEU A 129 -8.28 6.58 0.82
CA LEU A 129 -9.02 6.91 -0.41
C LEU A 129 -10.04 5.82 -0.75
N SER A 130 -9.61 4.56 -0.76
CA SER A 130 -10.43 3.43 -1.17
C SER A 130 -11.56 3.15 -0.19
N GLU A 131 -11.27 3.13 1.11
CA GLU A 131 -12.25 2.74 2.12
C GLU A 131 -13.11 3.91 2.62
N ASP A 132 -12.51 5.06 2.91
CA ASP A 132 -13.24 6.15 3.55
C ASP A 132 -13.97 7.03 2.53
N LEU A 133 -13.33 7.32 1.39
CA LEU A 133 -13.89 8.22 0.39
C LEU A 133 -14.71 7.47 -0.66
N LEU A 134 -14.19 6.34 -1.17
CA LEU A 134 -14.88 5.54 -2.19
C LEU A 134 -15.81 4.47 -1.60
N GLY A 135 -15.69 4.17 -0.31
CA GLY A 135 -16.55 3.19 0.36
C GLY A 135 -16.29 1.74 -0.07
N LEU A 136 -15.14 1.47 -0.71
CA LEU A 136 -14.73 0.12 -1.07
C LEU A 136 -14.40 -0.69 0.18
N ARG A 137 -14.51 -2.01 0.06
CA ARG A 137 -14.15 -2.96 1.13
C ARG A 137 -13.33 -4.07 0.50
N ALA A 138 -12.17 -4.32 1.09
CA ALA A 138 -11.37 -5.48 0.75
C ALA A 138 -11.90 -6.72 1.47
N ASP A 139 -12.02 -7.81 0.71
CA ASP A 139 -12.20 -9.17 1.21
C ASP A 139 -10.84 -9.87 1.37
N ALA A 140 -9.81 -9.40 0.66
CA ALA A 140 -8.44 -9.90 0.74
C ALA A 140 -7.40 -8.78 0.57
N TRP A 141 -6.20 -9.00 1.13
CA TRP A 141 -5.05 -8.11 0.99
C TRP A 141 -3.86 -8.90 0.45
N LEU A 142 -3.24 -8.40 -0.61
CA LEU A 142 -2.14 -9.04 -1.31
C LEU A 142 -0.96 -8.08 -1.36
N GLY A 143 0.21 -8.54 -0.95
CA GLY A 143 1.41 -7.72 -0.94
C GLY A 143 2.50 -8.25 -1.85
N TYR A 144 3.11 -7.37 -2.62
CA TYR A 144 4.32 -7.68 -3.38
C TYR A 144 5.56 -7.31 -2.57
N SER A 145 6.31 -8.29 -2.07
CA SER A 145 7.51 -8.07 -1.25
C SER A 145 7.19 -7.14 -0.06
N SER A 146 7.80 -5.96 0.03
CA SER A 146 7.49 -4.97 1.07
C SER A 146 6.04 -4.46 1.04
N GLY A 147 5.31 -4.70 -0.05
CA GLY A 147 3.86 -4.53 -0.11
C GLY A 147 3.10 -5.43 0.88
N GLU A 148 3.69 -6.54 1.34
CA GLU A 148 3.10 -7.41 2.36
C GLU A 148 2.97 -6.69 3.70
N THR A 149 4.00 -5.95 4.12
CA THR A 149 3.93 -5.05 5.27
C THR A 149 2.78 -4.05 5.13
N ASN A 150 2.61 -3.47 3.94
CA ASN A 150 1.52 -2.51 3.67
C ASN A 150 0.13 -3.17 3.70
N ALA A 151 0.02 -4.40 3.21
CA ALA A 151 -1.19 -5.22 3.30
C ALA A 151 -1.54 -5.57 4.76
N LEU A 152 -0.54 -5.88 5.60
CA LEU A 152 -0.71 -6.17 7.02
C LEU A 152 -1.18 -4.93 7.81
N PHE A 153 -0.69 -3.74 7.47
CA PHE A 153 -1.22 -2.48 8.02
C PHE A 153 -2.64 -2.21 7.53
N ALA A 154 -2.90 -2.34 6.24
CA ALA A 154 -4.21 -2.07 5.64
C ALA A 154 -5.31 -3.03 6.14
N SER A 155 -4.95 -4.28 6.45
CA SER A 155 -5.88 -5.25 7.06
C SER A 155 -6.12 -5.02 8.55
N GLY A 156 -5.32 -4.16 9.20
CA GLY A 156 -5.38 -3.90 10.64
C GLY A 156 -4.80 -5.00 11.53
N VAL A 157 -4.10 -5.98 10.94
CA VAL A 157 -3.34 -7.01 11.67
C VAL A 157 -2.16 -6.36 12.37
N TRP A 158 -1.39 -5.55 11.65
CA TRP A 158 -0.38 -4.67 12.23
C TRP A 158 -0.98 -3.27 12.40
N ARG A 159 -0.74 -2.65 13.56
CA ARG A 159 -1.46 -1.44 13.97
C ARG A 159 -0.58 -0.24 14.26
N ASP A 160 0.73 -0.41 14.25
CA ASP A 160 1.68 0.63 14.60
C ASP A 160 2.81 0.69 13.56
N PRO A 161 2.57 1.38 12.43
CA PRO A 161 3.59 1.54 11.39
C PRO A 161 4.82 2.31 11.88
N ASP A 162 4.63 3.29 12.75
CA ASP A 162 5.71 4.11 13.28
C ASP A 162 6.64 3.31 14.19
N ALA A 163 6.10 2.41 15.02
CA ALA A 163 6.92 1.49 15.82
C ALA A 163 7.76 0.56 14.93
N LEU A 164 7.17 0.00 13.87
CA LEU A 164 7.93 -0.83 12.92
C LEU A 164 9.07 -0.04 12.28
N MET A 165 8.80 1.19 11.86
CA MET A 165 9.83 2.06 11.27
C MET A 165 10.96 2.36 12.26
N ALA A 166 10.61 2.73 13.49
CA ALA A 166 11.59 2.99 14.53
C ALA A 166 12.47 1.77 14.81
N ASP A 167 11.89 0.56 14.82
CA ASP A 167 12.63 -0.69 14.99
C ASP A 167 13.55 -0.97 13.80
N MET A 168 13.08 -0.73 12.56
CA MET A 168 13.89 -0.89 11.35
C MET A 168 15.08 0.07 11.33
N ASP A 169 14.87 1.32 11.73
CA ASP A 169 15.92 2.35 11.78
C ASP A 169 16.95 2.07 12.88
N THR A 170 16.46 1.73 14.07
CA THR A 170 17.29 1.46 15.27
C THR A 170 18.12 0.20 15.08
N SER A 171 17.55 -0.85 14.49
CA SER A 171 18.28 -2.09 14.18
C SER A 171 19.24 -1.93 12.99
N GLY A 172 19.08 -0.89 12.17
CA GLY A 172 19.81 -0.74 10.91
C GLY A 172 19.50 -1.87 9.92
N LEU A 173 18.29 -2.45 9.99
CA LEU A 173 17.90 -3.62 9.22
C LEU A 173 18.12 -3.39 7.72
N MET A 174 17.56 -2.29 7.19
CA MET A 174 17.66 -1.97 5.77
C MET A 174 19.02 -1.35 5.42
N ARG A 175 19.60 -0.54 6.30
CA ARG A 175 20.84 0.20 6.02
C ARG A 175 22.11 -0.65 6.02
N SER A 176 22.20 -1.64 6.92
CA SER A 176 23.46 -2.35 7.17
C SER A 176 23.32 -3.87 7.13
N HIS A 177 22.15 -4.42 7.48
CA HIS A 177 21.97 -5.87 7.55
C HIS A 177 21.54 -6.47 6.21
N LEU A 178 20.48 -5.93 5.59
CA LEU A 178 19.89 -6.43 4.35
C LEU A 178 20.31 -5.65 3.12
N ALA A 179 20.80 -4.43 3.26
CA ALA A 179 21.40 -3.63 2.20
C ALA A 179 22.73 -3.01 2.65
N GLY A 180 23.32 -2.17 1.80
CA GLY A 180 24.57 -1.46 2.08
C GLY A 180 25.72 -2.41 2.35
N GLU A 181 26.12 -2.55 3.61
CA GLU A 181 27.22 -3.43 4.04
C GLU A 181 26.88 -4.92 3.96
N PHE A 182 25.60 -5.28 3.80
CA PHE A 182 25.10 -6.66 3.80
C PHE A 182 25.68 -7.52 4.95
N ARG A 183 25.67 -7.01 6.19
CA ARG A 183 26.23 -7.71 7.37
C ARG A 183 25.68 -9.13 7.54
N THR A 184 24.42 -9.34 7.15
CA THR A 184 23.80 -10.67 7.16
C THR A 184 24.49 -11.61 6.16
N LEU A 185 24.78 -11.13 4.94
CA LEU A 185 25.48 -11.94 3.93
C LEU A 185 26.92 -12.23 4.33
N LYS A 186 27.65 -11.27 4.90
CA LYS A 186 29.03 -11.52 5.40
C LYS A 186 29.11 -12.69 6.39
N THR A 187 28.03 -12.92 7.14
CA THR A 187 27.95 -14.06 8.08
C THR A 187 27.60 -15.37 7.38
N LEU A 188 26.79 -15.33 6.32
CA LEU A 188 26.28 -16.50 5.63
C LEU A 188 27.21 -16.97 4.49
N TRP A 189 27.78 -16.01 3.76
CA TRP A 189 28.66 -16.18 2.60
C TRP A 189 29.90 -15.29 2.80
N PRO A 190 30.89 -15.70 3.61
CA PRO A 190 32.05 -14.86 3.94
C PRO A 190 32.91 -14.49 2.73
N GLU A 191 32.93 -15.37 1.72
CA GLU A 191 33.70 -15.23 0.47
C GLU A 191 33.04 -14.31 -0.56
N HIS A 192 31.86 -13.77 -0.25
CA HIS A 192 31.07 -12.96 -1.18
C HIS A 192 31.63 -11.54 -1.30
N GLU A 193 31.78 -11.06 -2.53
CA GLU A 193 32.29 -9.70 -2.80
C GLU A 193 31.19 -8.69 -3.14
N SER A 194 30.18 -9.08 -3.93
CA SER A 194 29.13 -8.15 -4.36
C SER A 194 27.80 -8.83 -4.65
N PHE A 195 26.71 -8.27 -4.14
CA PHE A 195 25.36 -8.86 -4.20
C PHE A 195 24.53 -8.13 -5.23
N VAL A 196 23.85 -8.87 -6.09
CA VAL A 196 23.05 -8.32 -7.19
C VAL A 196 21.69 -8.97 -7.27
N THR A 197 20.74 -8.22 -7.80
CA THR A 197 19.39 -8.68 -8.08
C THR A 197 19.08 -8.47 -9.56
N TRP A 198 18.43 -9.44 -10.19
CA TRP A 198 18.07 -9.44 -11.60
C TRP A 198 16.61 -9.86 -11.77
N THR A 199 15.87 -9.14 -12.61
CA THR A 199 14.66 -9.66 -13.24
C THR A 199 15.07 -10.60 -14.36
N VAL A 200 14.42 -11.75 -14.45
CA VAL A 200 14.63 -12.76 -15.49
C VAL A 200 13.29 -13.06 -16.17
N LEU A 201 13.24 -12.88 -17.49
CA LEU A 201 12.08 -13.17 -18.34
C LEU A 201 12.25 -14.56 -18.98
N ALA A 202 11.97 -15.60 -18.21
CA ALA A 202 12.07 -16.99 -18.64
C ALA A 202 11.10 -17.91 -17.85
N PRO A 203 10.72 -19.08 -18.39
CA PRO A 203 9.92 -20.06 -17.68
C PRO A 203 10.52 -20.43 -16.31
N ILE A 204 9.70 -20.35 -15.26
CA ILE A 204 10.18 -20.52 -13.87
C ILE A 204 10.88 -21.86 -13.63
N ASP A 205 10.42 -22.92 -14.26
CA ASP A 205 11.03 -24.24 -14.09
C ASP A 205 12.45 -24.32 -14.63
N ASP A 206 12.76 -23.57 -15.70
CA ASP A 206 14.10 -23.51 -16.26
C ASP A 206 15.03 -22.61 -15.43
N VAL A 207 14.49 -21.51 -14.90
CA VAL A 207 15.22 -20.68 -13.93
C VAL A 207 15.54 -21.48 -12.67
N ARG A 208 14.59 -22.24 -12.13
CA ARG A 208 14.79 -23.10 -10.93
C ARG A 208 15.89 -24.14 -11.14
N LYS A 209 15.87 -24.85 -12.27
CA LYS A 209 16.92 -25.83 -12.62
C LYS A 209 18.28 -25.15 -12.68
N THR A 210 18.36 -24.00 -13.34
CA THR A 210 19.60 -23.26 -13.51
C THR A 210 20.13 -22.74 -12.18
N VAL A 211 19.31 -22.05 -11.40
CA VAL A 211 19.69 -21.48 -10.10
C VAL A 211 20.15 -22.56 -9.12
N ALA A 212 19.61 -23.78 -9.19
CA ALA A 212 20.04 -24.90 -8.33
C ALA A 212 21.51 -25.32 -8.53
N GLU A 213 22.12 -24.98 -9.68
CA GLU A 213 23.53 -25.22 -9.96
C GLU A 213 24.47 -24.20 -9.30
N TYR A 214 23.93 -23.10 -8.74
CA TYR A 214 24.69 -21.98 -8.19
C TYR A 214 24.41 -21.79 -6.69
N PRO A 215 25.35 -22.18 -5.79
CA PRO A 215 25.10 -22.24 -4.35
C PRO A 215 24.82 -20.89 -3.69
N HIS A 216 25.20 -19.77 -4.33
CA HIS A 216 25.01 -18.40 -3.83
C HIS A 216 24.04 -17.59 -4.69
N VAL A 217 23.19 -18.23 -5.48
CA VAL A 217 22.06 -17.58 -6.19
C VAL A 217 20.74 -18.12 -5.66
N ARG A 218 19.75 -17.23 -5.52
CA ARG A 218 18.41 -17.57 -5.03
C ARG A 218 17.37 -17.00 -5.96
N LEU A 219 16.30 -17.77 -6.16
CA LEU A 219 15.05 -17.28 -6.69
C LEU A 219 14.32 -16.54 -5.55
N LEU A 220 14.07 -15.25 -5.71
CA LEU A 220 13.47 -14.40 -4.69
C LEU A 220 11.95 -14.28 -4.84
N ILE A 221 11.50 -13.81 -6.00
CA ILE A 221 10.10 -13.52 -6.27
C ILE A 221 9.72 -14.16 -7.59
N ILE A 222 8.54 -14.77 -7.65
CA ILE A 222 7.94 -15.27 -8.88
C ILE A 222 6.78 -14.32 -9.20
N ASP A 223 6.96 -13.49 -10.23
CA ASP A 223 5.94 -12.52 -10.65
C ASP A 223 4.87 -13.20 -11.53
N SER A 224 5.31 -14.15 -12.36
CA SER A 224 4.43 -14.93 -13.24
C SER A 224 5.09 -16.27 -13.60
N ALA A 225 4.44 -17.06 -14.48
CA ALA A 225 5.02 -18.30 -15.00
C ALA A 225 6.29 -18.09 -15.86
N GLU A 226 6.55 -16.85 -16.29
CA GLU A 226 7.67 -16.50 -17.19
C GLU A 226 8.50 -15.31 -16.69
N GLN A 227 8.28 -14.86 -15.46
CA GLN A 227 9.01 -13.74 -14.88
C GLN A 227 9.29 -13.95 -13.40
N CYS A 228 10.54 -13.75 -13.01
CA CYS A 228 10.96 -13.79 -11.62
C CYS A 228 12.15 -12.89 -11.32
N LEU A 229 12.42 -12.69 -10.03
CA LEU A 229 13.64 -12.10 -9.53
C LEU A 229 14.59 -13.19 -9.03
N ILE A 230 15.86 -13.10 -9.40
CA ILE A 230 16.96 -13.81 -8.75
C ILE A 230 17.87 -12.82 -8.05
N ALA A 231 18.50 -13.25 -6.96
CA ALA A 231 19.58 -12.48 -6.34
C ALA A 231 20.64 -13.38 -5.74
N GLY A 232 21.85 -12.85 -5.61
CA GLY A 232 22.98 -13.64 -5.21
C GLY A 232 24.32 -12.96 -5.37
N ASP A 233 25.36 -13.77 -5.21
CA ASP A 233 26.71 -13.40 -5.62
C ASP A 233 26.75 -12.97 -7.09
N ARG A 234 27.45 -11.87 -7.38
CA ARG A 234 27.52 -11.30 -8.73
C ARG A 234 28.02 -12.28 -9.77
N ALA A 235 29.15 -12.95 -9.52
CA ALA A 235 29.75 -13.82 -10.53
C ALA A 235 28.81 -14.99 -10.87
N GLN A 236 28.13 -15.54 -9.87
CA GLN A 236 27.16 -16.61 -10.08
C GLN A 236 25.87 -16.11 -10.75
N CYS A 237 25.35 -14.95 -10.35
CA CYS A 237 24.19 -14.32 -11.01
C CYS A 237 24.50 -14.01 -12.49
N ASP A 238 25.68 -13.50 -12.79
CA ASP A 238 26.10 -13.23 -14.16
C ASP A 238 26.15 -14.52 -15.00
N ALA A 239 26.61 -15.64 -14.42
CA ALA A 239 26.56 -16.95 -15.08
C ALA A 239 25.12 -17.43 -15.35
N VAL A 240 24.21 -17.27 -14.41
CA VAL A 240 22.76 -17.56 -14.61
C VAL A 240 22.20 -16.70 -15.73
N VAL A 241 22.48 -15.39 -15.72
CA VAL A 241 22.01 -14.43 -16.73
C VAL A 241 22.52 -14.79 -18.12
N GLN A 242 23.77 -15.22 -18.26
CA GLN A 242 24.29 -15.66 -19.56
C GLN A 242 23.56 -16.90 -20.05
N ARG A 243 23.30 -17.88 -19.17
CA ARG A 243 22.60 -19.12 -19.54
C ARG A 243 21.13 -18.90 -19.90
N MET A 244 20.47 -17.96 -19.23
CA MET A 244 19.09 -17.54 -19.52
C MET A 244 19.00 -16.60 -20.74
N GLY A 245 20.13 -16.06 -21.19
CA GLY A 245 20.21 -15.08 -22.25
C GLY A 245 20.13 -13.65 -21.70
N ARG A 246 21.22 -12.89 -21.85
CA ARG A 246 21.37 -11.52 -21.31
C ARG A 246 20.23 -10.56 -21.70
N ALA A 247 19.68 -10.70 -22.91
CA ALA A 247 18.59 -9.87 -23.42
C ALA A 247 17.26 -10.07 -22.68
N ARG A 248 17.11 -11.18 -21.94
CA ARG A 248 15.93 -11.50 -21.13
C ARG A 248 16.09 -11.08 -19.67
N CYS A 249 17.22 -10.49 -19.31
CA CYS A 249 17.55 -10.18 -17.93
C CYS A 249 17.77 -8.68 -17.74
N LEU A 250 17.18 -8.11 -16.69
CA LEU A 250 17.29 -6.70 -16.34
C LEU A 250 17.87 -6.57 -14.93
N PRO A 251 18.97 -5.82 -14.73
CA PRO A 251 19.50 -5.62 -13.39
C PRO A 251 18.58 -4.67 -12.63
N LEU A 252 18.32 -4.94 -11.35
CA LEU A 252 17.66 -3.98 -10.48
C LEU A 252 18.71 -2.98 -9.98
N SER A 253 18.33 -1.70 -9.92
CA SER A 253 19.18 -0.60 -9.42
C SER A 253 19.48 -0.71 -7.93
N TYR A 254 18.67 -1.47 -7.19
CA TYR A 254 18.88 -1.78 -5.79
C TYR A 254 18.95 -3.28 -5.57
N SER A 255 19.67 -3.70 -4.53
CA SER A 255 19.73 -5.09 -4.11
C SER A 255 19.46 -5.19 -2.61
N LEU A 256 18.53 -6.08 -2.26
CA LEU A 256 18.16 -6.36 -0.88
C LEU A 256 18.35 -7.86 -0.66
N ALA A 257 19.10 -8.22 0.37
CA ALA A 257 19.27 -9.61 0.80
C ALA A 257 18.04 -10.10 1.58
N VAL A 258 16.86 -9.96 0.98
CA VAL A 258 15.59 -10.49 1.51
C VAL A 258 15.49 -11.98 1.18
N THR A 259 15.12 -12.79 2.16
CA THR A 259 15.07 -14.27 2.10
C THR A 259 16.43 -14.96 1.95
N CYS A 260 17.18 -15.08 3.04
CA CYS A 260 18.24 -16.09 3.15
C CYS A 260 18.05 -16.86 4.47
N PRO A 261 17.91 -18.21 4.43
CA PRO A 261 19.12 -19.02 4.30
C PRO A 261 18.96 -20.43 3.66
N LYS A 262 20.12 -21.03 3.34
CA LYS A 262 20.52 -22.34 3.91
C LYS A 262 22.03 -22.30 4.17
N SER A 263 22.43 -21.95 5.40
CA SER A 263 23.64 -22.52 6.00
C SER A 263 23.15 -23.51 7.05
N GLY A 264 23.81 -24.67 7.19
CA GLY A 264 23.38 -25.77 8.07
C GLY A 264 23.48 -25.47 9.58
N ARG A 265 23.34 -24.22 10.01
CA ARG A 265 23.42 -23.79 11.41
C ARG A 265 22.12 -23.12 11.83
N SER A 266 21.44 -23.72 12.80
CA SER A 266 20.30 -23.09 13.48
C SER A 266 20.70 -21.74 14.09
N PRO A 267 19.89 -20.68 13.94
CA PRO A 267 20.17 -19.39 14.57
C PRO A 267 20.14 -19.52 16.10
N LYS A 268 21.02 -18.78 16.78
CA LYS A 268 21.00 -18.67 18.25
C LYS A 268 19.73 -17.94 18.70
N PRO A 269 19.19 -18.27 19.89
CA PRO A 269 18.02 -17.55 20.43
C PRO A 269 18.36 -16.07 20.62
N GLY A 270 17.60 -15.18 19.97
CA GLY A 270 17.76 -13.71 20.01
C GLY A 270 17.98 -13.04 18.64
N THR A 271 18.27 -13.80 17.58
CA THR A 271 18.30 -13.31 16.19
C THR A 271 17.08 -13.81 15.43
N SER A 272 15.97 -13.10 15.53
CA SER A 272 14.77 -13.37 14.74
C SER A 272 14.99 -12.90 13.30
N PHE A 273 15.65 -13.72 12.49
CA PHE A 273 15.51 -13.63 11.05
C PHE A 273 14.12 -14.14 10.70
N ILE A 274 13.34 -13.36 9.93
CA ILE A 274 12.12 -13.82 9.28
C ILE A 274 12.55 -14.97 8.35
N THR A 275 12.51 -16.17 8.90
CA THR A 275 12.81 -17.43 8.23
C THR A 275 11.48 -18.13 8.11
N GLU A 276 10.69 -17.71 7.14
CA GLU A 276 9.53 -18.50 6.77
C GLU A 276 9.96 -19.60 5.80
N PRO A 277 9.44 -20.83 5.95
CA PRO A 277 9.44 -21.77 4.84
C PRO A 277 8.62 -21.15 3.70
N PRO A 278 8.78 -21.60 2.44
CA PRO A 278 7.97 -21.07 1.35
C PRO A 278 6.51 -21.23 1.73
N ILE A 279 5.80 -20.11 1.95
CA ILE A 279 4.34 -20.10 1.96
C ILE A 279 3.97 -20.64 0.58
N ARG A 280 3.66 -21.93 0.51
CA ARG A 280 2.76 -22.42 -0.53
C ARG A 280 1.52 -21.57 -0.38
N CYS A 281 1.12 -20.87 -1.45
CA CYS A 281 -0.23 -20.32 -1.59
C CYS A 281 -1.25 -21.44 -1.40
N ALA A 282 -1.48 -21.86 -0.16
CA ALA A 282 -2.70 -22.49 0.25
C ALA A 282 -3.64 -21.32 0.46
N ALA A 283 -4.58 -21.16 -0.46
CA ALA A 283 -5.80 -20.40 -0.21
C ALA A 283 -6.28 -20.79 1.19
N VAL A 284 -6.19 -19.86 2.15
CA VAL A 284 -6.80 -20.05 3.46
C VAL A 284 -8.28 -20.05 3.18
N ALA A 285 -8.85 -21.25 3.13
CA ALA A 285 -10.29 -21.44 3.20
C ALA A 285 -10.79 -20.62 4.39
N SER A 286 -11.60 -19.62 4.07
CA SER A 286 -12.16 -18.66 4.98
C SER A 286 -12.90 -19.38 6.11
N THR A 287 -12.30 -19.39 7.30
CA THR A 287 -13.07 -19.65 8.51
C THR A 287 -13.83 -18.36 8.81
N PRO A 288 -15.16 -18.36 8.90
CA PRO A 288 -15.93 -17.13 8.96
C PRO A 288 -15.66 -16.38 10.27
N VAL A 289 -14.94 -15.27 10.18
CA VAL A 289 -14.88 -14.28 11.25
C VAL A 289 -16.30 -13.75 11.44
N ARG A 290 -16.86 -13.96 12.64
CA ARG A 290 -18.19 -13.50 13.03
C ARG A 290 -18.38 -12.04 12.63
N ARG A 291 -19.33 -11.80 11.72
CA ARG A 291 -19.81 -10.47 11.33
C ARG A 291 -20.10 -9.64 12.59
N ARG A 292 -19.41 -8.50 12.76
CA ARG A 292 -19.88 -7.46 13.68
C ARG A 292 -21.23 -6.96 13.16
N ARG A 293 -22.30 -7.15 13.94
CA ARG A 293 -23.60 -6.53 13.65
C ARG A 293 -23.45 -5.01 13.76
N PRO A 294 -23.97 -4.21 12.81
CA PRO A 294 -24.06 -2.78 12.98
C PRO A 294 -25.06 -2.45 14.11
N MET A 295 -24.68 -1.56 15.02
CA MET A 295 -25.56 -1.02 16.05
C MET A 295 -26.78 -0.36 15.39
N ARG A 296 -27.98 -0.77 15.79
CA ARG A 296 -29.21 -0.06 15.49
C ARG A 296 -29.34 1.13 16.46
N HIS A 297 -29.39 2.34 15.92
CA HIS A 297 -29.93 3.48 16.66
C HIS A 297 -31.45 3.33 16.78
N HIS A 298 -31.96 3.23 18.01
CA HIS A 298 -33.36 3.51 18.33
C HIS A 298 -33.42 4.68 19.30
N ARG A 299 -34.25 5.66 18.96
CA ARG A 299 -34.63 6.83 19.77
C ARG A 299 -35.59 6.43 20.89
N ASN A 300 -35.35 7.04 22.05
CA ASN A 300 -36.23 7.51 23.13
C ASN A 300 -37.22 6.56 23.84
N GLY A 301 -37.07 6.52 25.17
CA GLY A 301 -38.08 6.17 26.16
C GLY A 301 -37.52 6.34 27.57
N ALA A 302 -38.03 7.32 28.32
CA ALA A 302 -37.58 7.72 29.64
C ALA A 302 -37.87 6.68 30.74
N HIS A 303 -36.96 6.52 31.71
CA HIS A 303 -37.20 6.41 33.16
C HIS A 303 -35.87 6.17 33.91
N ALA A 304 -35.69 6.84 35.04
CA ALA A 304 -34.61 6.66 36.02
C ALA A 304 -35.25 6.31 37.39
N PRO A 305 -34.52 6.04 38.50
CA PRO A 305 -33.12 5.63 38.68
C PRO A 305 -32.94 4.42 39.65
N SER A 306 -31.78 3.73 39.60
CA SER A 306 -31.23 3.00 40.76
C SER A 306 -29.72 2.81 40.56
N LEU A 307 -28.88 3.59 41.24
CA LEU A 307 -28.20 3.25 42.51
C LEU A 307 -27.20 2.08 42.40
N ILE A 308 -25.92 2.43 42.67
CA ILE A 308 -24.85 1.68 43.37
C ILE A 308 -23.51 1.55 42.60
N LYS A 309 -22.58 2.39 43.09
CA LYS A 309 -21.13 2.24 43.37
C LYS A 309 -20.11 2.17 42.22
N ARG A 310 -19.46 3.33 42.03
CA ARG A 310 -18.01 3.44 41.79
C ARG A 310 -17.22 2.98 43.01
N PRO A 311 -15.97 2.54 42.81
CA PRO A 311 -14.87 2.85 43.71
C PRO A 311 -13.93 3.87 43.07
N THR A 312 -13.62 4.94 43.81
CA THR A 312 -12.47 5.85 43.61
C THR A 312 -11.38 5.48 44.65
N PRO A 313 -10.27 6.24 44.78
CA PRO A 313 -8.95 5.93 44.21
C PRO A 313 -7.90 5.64 45.30
N SER A 314 -6.75 5.07 44.93
CA SER A 314 -5.58 5.05 45.81
C SER A 314 -4.65 6.21 45.48
N THR A 315 -4.52 7.10 46.45
CA THR A 315 -3.55 8.18 46.58
C THR A 315 -2.13 7.64 46.84
N CYS A 316 -1.13 8.26 46.20
CA CYS A 316 0.18 8.48 46.83
C CYS A 316 0.65 9.88 46.46
N ASP A 317 0.78 10.71 47.49
CA ASP A 317 1.38 12.03 47.52
C ASP A 317 2.91 11.97 47.39
N GLY A 318 3.51 13.08 46.93
CA GLY A 318 4.96 13.31 47.02
C GLY A 318 5.49 14.43 46.13
N SER A 319 5.20 15.69 46.50
CA SER A 319 6.06 16.91 46.47
C SER A 319 7.38 16.89 45.67
N SER A 320 7.93 17.93 45.04
CA SER A 320 7.65 19.37 44.94
C SER A 320 8.77 20.03 44.10
N ASN A 321 8.49 21.24 43.61
CA ASN A 321 9.40 22.35 43.20
C ASN A 321 9.61 22.66 41.71
N ARG A 322 8.88 23.71 41.29
CA ARG A 322 9.32 24.78 40.36
C ARG A 322 10.15 25.83 41.13
N PRO A 323 10.97 26.66 40.45
CA PRO A 323 10.55 27.94 39.84
C PRO A 323 11.14 28.08 38.41
N GLY A 324 10.80 29.00 37.52
CA GLY A 324 10.01 30.23 37.55
C GLY A 324 9.83 30.74 36.10
N ARG A 325 8.97 31.75 35.97
CA ARG A 325 8.45 32.38 34.74
C ARG A 325 9.51 33.08 33.88
N THR A 326 9.22 33.19 32.58
CA THR A 326 9.13 34.48 31.87
C THR A 326 8.16 34.38 30.69
N ALA A 327 7.45 35.48 30.43
CA ALA A 327 6.39 35.64 29.45
C ALA A 327 6.80 36.70 28.43
N TYR A 328 6.38 36.53 27.17
CA TYR A 328 6.17 37.51 26.09
C TYR A 328 5.43 36.71 25.00
N GLY A 329 4.39 37.13 24.29
CA GLY A 329 3.76 38.43 24.08
C GLY A 329 3.12 38.33 22.68
N SER A 330 1.79 38.28 22.63
CA SER A 330 0.87 38.61 21.53
C SER A 330 1.37 38.72 20.07
N SER A 331 0.66 38.07 19.15
CA SER A 331 -0.14 38.80 18.16
C SER A 331 -1.18 37.92 17.46
N SER A 332 -2.40 38.44 17.48
CA SER A 332 -3.59 37.99 16.78
C SER A 332 -3.58 38.48 15.33
N SER A 333 -3.96 37.64 14.39
CA SER A 333 -4.46 38.07 13.08
C SER A 333 -5.56 37.10 12.62
N THR A 334 -6.78 37.61 12.60
CA THR A 334 -7.99 36.99 12.08
C THR A 334 -8.33 37.60 10.72
N ALA A 335 -8.67 36.73 9.74
CA ALA A 335 -9.65 36.88 8.65
C ALA A 335 -9.12 36.38 7.28
N PRO A 336 -9.99 36.01 6.32
CA PRO A 336 -11.23 35.26 6.43
C PRO A 336 -11.21 33.99 5.55
N ALA A 337 -12.18 33.10 5.81
CA ALA A 337 -12.44 31.91 5.03
C ALA A 337 -12.87 32.24 3.58
N ALA A 338 -12.09 31.80 2.60
CA ALA A 338 -12.50 31.72 1.22
C ALA A 338 -13.09 30.33 0.94
N ALA A 339 -14.40 30.28 0.70
CA ALA A 339 -15.08 29.10 0.18
C ALA A 339 -14.62 28.84 -1.26
N LEU A 340 -13.74 27.88 -1.46
CA LEU A 340 -13.35 27.37 -2.78
C LEU A 340 -14.23 26.17 -3.13
N ARG A 341 -15.06 26.38 -4.15
CA ARG A 341 -15.89 25.37 -4.81
C ARG A 341 -15.01 24.25 -5.36
N ALA A 342 -15.36 23.00 -5.05
CA ALA A 342 -14.87 21.83 -5.76
C ALA A 342 -15.52 21.74 -7.16
N PRO A 343 -14.77 21.47 -8.25
CA PRO A 343 -15.35 20.98 -9.49
C PRO A 343 -14.90 19.53 -9.73
N SER A 344 -15.80 18.58 -9.51
CA SER A 344 -15.86 17.35 -10.30
C SER A 344 -17.26 16.75 -10.15
N ALA A 345 -18.08 16.90 -11.20
CA ALA A 345 -19.41 16.32 -11.25
C ALA A 345 -19.29 14.91 -11.83
N VAL A 346 -19.31 13.88 -10.98
CA VAL A 346 -19.50 12.49 -11.41
C VAL A 346 -20.98 12.32 -11.78
N SER A 347 -21.26 12.25 -13.08
CA SER A 347 -22.60 11.94 -13.60
C SER A 347 -22.68 10.45 -13.94
N SER A 348 -23.57 9.71 -13.27
CA SER A 348 -23.74 8.25 -13.42
C SER A 348 -25.15 7.95 -13.85
N ALA A 349 -25.41 7.28 -14.98
CA ALA A 349 -26.77 7.03 -15.48
C ALA A 349 -27.32 5.62 -15.15
N ILE A 350 -28.64 5.51 -14.87
CA ILE A 350 -29.35 4.25 -14.53
C ILE A 350 -30.48 3.96 -15.53
N ALA A 351 -30.60 2.70 -16.01
CA ALA A 351 -31.89 2.17 -16.47
C ALA A 351 -32.43 1.10 -15.49
N ARG A 352 -33.74 1.18 -15.19
CA ARG A 352 -34.48 0.15 -14.45
C ARG A 352 -35.14 -0.78 -15.46
N HIS A 353 -34.99 -2.09 -15.29
CA HIS A 353 -35.99 -3.08 -15.68
C HIS A 353 -36.25 -3.96 -14.48
#